data_AF-A0A0C3ETG4-F1
#
_entry.id   AF-A0A0C3ETG4-F1
#
_cell.length_a   1.000
_cell.length_b   1.000
_cell.length_c   1.000
_cell.angle_alpha   90.00
_cell.angle_beta   90.00
_cell.angle_gamma   90.00
#
_symmetry.space_group_name_H-M   'P 1'
#
loop_
_entity.id
_entity.type
_entity.pdbx_description
1 polymer ?
#
loop_
_entity_poly.entity_id
_entity_poly.type
_entity_poly.pdbx_seq_one_letter_code
_entity_poly.pdbx_strand_id
1 'polypeptide(L)'
;MTILVLSALLSVITVLSVVATPAEPHTLEQRLGVNGPHDFCMLMPSSAHTTIVDSLQRYDKSDCTCFIVYNLLMSELGTWSRFNPAGTKLQAQMLMPSNFWSHVSFKSGSTVGKHFAQLTGCIRPNTLDHLVPSNLGGQYYYNHPGESICLGYKHYIEIVEPASRRACIKCCNDPTDCQPSSKVHPHCPTIIPGKYFNCA
;
A
#
# COMPACT_ATOMS: atom_id res chain seq x y z
N MET A 1 14.40 61.30 53.08
CA MET A 1 15.07 60.06 53.52
C MET A 1 14.11 58.92 53.23
N THR A 2 14.45 58.10 52.21
CA THR A 2 13.98 56.73 51.91
C THR A 2 12.49 56.42 51.65
N ILE A 3 12.13 56.52 50.36
CA ILE A 3 11.44 55.56 49.45
C ILE A 3 10.75 54.32 50.07
N LEU A 4 9.48 54.10 49.71
CA LEU A 4 8.94 52.79 49.31
C LEU A 4 7.62 52.97 48.52
N VAL A 5 7.75 53.04 47.19
CA VAL A 5 6.62 52.94 46.24
C VAL A 5 6.48 51.45 45.91
N LEU A 6 5.38 50.84 46.34
CA LEU A 6 5.06 49.45 46.03
C LEU A 6 4.50 49.37 44.60
N SER A 7 5.35 49.02 43.64
CA SER A 7 4.94 48.74 42.26
C SER A 7 4.35 47.32 42.18
N ALA A 8 3.01 47.23 42.12
CA ALA A 8 2.33 45.98 41.83
C ALA A 8 2.43 45.69 40.31
N LEU A 9 3.35 44.80 39.93
CA LEU A 9 3.40 44.20 38.60
C LEU A 9 2.29 43.15 38.49
N LEU A 10 1.16 43.51 37.87
CA LEU A 10 0.21 42.53 37.36
C LEU A 10 0.83 41.88 36.11
N SER A 11 1.46 40.72 36.28
CA SER A 11 1.83 39.84 35.17
C SER A 11 0.56 39.25 34.56
N VAL A 12 0.16 39.74 33.39
CA VAL A 12 -0.88 39.12 32.57
C VAL A 12 -0.30 37.82 32.01
N ILE A 13 -0.61 36.70 32.67
CA ILE A 13 -0.31 35.37 32.12
C ILE A 13 -1.37 35.09 31.05
N THR A 14 -1.05 35.38 29.80
CA THR A 14 -1.83 34.90 28.66
C THR A 14 -1.63 33.40 28.56
N VAL A 15 -2.58 32.64 29.11
CA VAL A 15 -2.69 31.20 28.87
C VAL A 15 -3.03 31.03 27.40
N LEU A 16 -2.01 30.80 26.55
CA LEU A 16 -2.24 30.24 25.22
C LEU A 16 -2.72 28.82 25.43
N SER A 17 -4.04 28.65 25.43
CA SER A 17 -4.67 27.35 25.25
C SER A 17 -4.22 26.83 23.88
N VAL A 18 -3.20 25.98 23.86
CA VAL A 18 -2.93 25.13 22.69
C VAL A 18 -4.15 24.23 22.60
N VAL A 19 -5.09 24.59 21.74
CA VAL A 19 -6.16 23.68 21.33
C VAL A 19 -5.45 22.59 20.54
N ALA A 20 -5.09 21.51 21.22
CA ALA A 20 -4.74 20.28 20.56
C ALA A 20 -5.99 19.86 19.80
N THR A 21 -6.00 20.10 18.49
CA THR A 21 -6.98 19.51 17.59
C THR A 21 -6.93 18.01 17.84
N PRO A 22 -8.03 17.36 18.27
CA PRO A 22 -8.04 15.91 18.36
C PRO A 22 -7.67 15.39 16.97
N ALA A 23 -6.58 14.62 16.90
CA ALA A 23 -6.27 13.87 15.70
C ALA A 23 -7.53 13.05 15.37
N GLU A 24 -8.11 13.29 14.20
CA GLU A 24 -9.22 12.48 13.73
C GLU A 24 -8.81 11.01 13.83
N PRO A 25 -9.69 10.11 14.30
CA PRO A 25 -9.40 8.70 14.27
C PRO A 25 -9.40 8.30 12.80
N HIS A 26 -8.23 8.41 12.16
CA HIS A 26 -8.00 7.87 10.84
C HIS A 26 -8.39 6.39 10.93
N THR A 27 -9.48 6.05 10.25
CA THR A 27 -9.85 4.69 9.91
C THR A 27 -8.58 3.95 9.47
N LEU A 28 -8.39 2.69 9.87
CA LEU A 28 -7.23 1.89 9.48
C LEU A 28 -7.11 1.84 7.94
N GLU A 29 -6.42 2.81 7.35
CA GLU A 29 -6.12 2.84 5.93
C GLU A 29 -5.16 1.68 5.64
N GLN A 30 -5.50 0.87 4.65
CA GLN A 30 -4.61 -0.19 4.20
C GLN A 30 -3.44 0.41 3.43
N ARG A 31 -2.25 0.30 4.00
CA ARG A 31 -1.04 0.91 3.45
C ARG A 31 -0.30 -0.11 2.59
N LEU A 32 -0.19 0.18 1.30
CA LEU A 32 0.58 -0.60 0.33
C LEU A 32 1.75 0.23 -0.21
N GLY A 33 2.63 -0.42 -0.97
CA GLY A 33 3.54 0.31 -1.86
C GLY A 33 4.78 -0.43 -2.30
N VAL A 34 5.65 0.33 -2.97
CA VAL A 34 6.71 -0.23 -3.81
C VAL A 34 7.98 0.62 -3.69
N ASN A 35 9.01 0.06 -3.09
CA ASN A 35 10.35 0.67 -3.02
C ASN A 35 11.40 -0.14 -3.79
N GLY A 36 11.11 -1.41 -4.10
CA GLY A 36 12.00 -2.27 -4.86
C GLY A 36 11.44 -3.68 -5.06
N PRO A 37 12.17 -4.56 -5.76
CA PRO A 37 11.72 -5.92 -6.06
C PRO A 37 11.60 -6.84 -4.83
N HIS A 38 12.14 -6.42 -3.69
CA HIS A 38 12.10 -7.13 -2.41
C HIS A 38 11.62 -6.25 -1.24
N ASP A 39 11.23 -4.99 -1.50
CA ASP A 39 10.70 -4.05 -0.50
C ASP A 39 9.39 -3.47 -1.04
N PHE A 40 8.32 -4.26 -0.88
CA PHE A 40 7.00 -3.91 -1.37
C PHE A 40 5.91 -4.52 -0.47
N CYS A 41 4.71 -4.00 -0.65
CA CYS A 41 3.50 -4.48 -0.02
C CYS A 41 2.37 -4.44 -1.06
N MET A 42 1.75 -5.60 -1.31
CA MET A 42 0.70 -5.79 -2.32
C MET A 42 -0.62 -6.22 -1.66
N LEU A 43 -1.74 -5.72 -2.17
CA LEU A 43 -3.07 -6.10 -1.70
C LEU A 43 -3.47 -7.47 -2.25
N MET A 44 -3.84 -8.38 -1.36
CA MET A 44 -4.36 -9.69 -1.71
C MET A 44 -5.60 -9.99 -0.86
N PRO A 45 -6.44 -10.96 -1.23
CA PRO A 45 -7.56 -11.37 -0.39
C PRO A 45 -7.12 -11.76 1.02
N SER A 46 -7.84 -11.31 2.05
CA SER A 46 -7.53 -11.64 3.45
C SER A 46 -7.93 -13.08 3.82
N SER A 47 -8.88 -13.67 3.09
CA SER A 47 -9.33 -15.06 3.27
C SER A 47 -8.68 -15.99 2.25
N ALA A 48 -8.38 -17.23 2.68
CA ALA A 48 -7.91 -18.30 1.80
C ALA A 48 -8.87 -18.52 0.61
N HIS A 49 -8.31 -18.93 -0.53
CA HIS A 49 -9.05 -19.36 -1.73
C HIS A 49 -10.13 -18.37 -2.20
N THR A 50 -9.86 -17.08 -2.08
CA THR A 50 -10.79 -16.02 -2.48
C THR A 50 -10.37 -15.47 -3.84
N THR A 51 -11.34 -15.19 -4.72
CA THR A 51 -11.02 -14.52 -5.98
C THR A 51 -10.75 -13.04 -5.76
N ILE A 52 -9.97 -12.42 -6.65
CA ILE A 52 -9.71 -10.98 -6.54
C ILE A 52 -11.03 -10.20 -6.62
N VAL A 53 -11.94 -10.58 -7.53
CA VAL A 53 -13.25 -9.93 -7.68
C VAL A 53 -14.12 -10.08 -6.42
N ASP A 54 -14.13 -11.25 -5.78
CA ASP A 54 -14.92 -11.44 -4.55
C ASP A 54 -14.35 -10.65 -3.38
N SER A 55 -13.02 -10.49 -3.31
CA SER A 55 -12.38 -9.65 -2.29
C SER A 55 -12.69 -8.15 -2.46
N LEU A 56 -13.12 -7.74 -3.67
CA LEU A 56 -13.54 -6.37 -3.99
C LEU A 56 -15.04 -6.13 -3.74
N GLN A 57 -15.87 -7.18 -3.75
CA GLN A 57 -17.33 -7.04 -3.61
C GLN A 57 -17.81 -7.07 -2.17
N ARG A 58 -16.99 -7.60 -1.25
CA ARG A 58 -17.35 -7.60 0.16
C ARG A 58 -17.18 -6.19 0.71
N TYR A 59 -18.31 -5.53 0.94
CA TYR A 59 -18.44 -4.12 1.37
C TYR A 59 -17.77 -3.81 2.73
N ASP A 60 -17.26 -4.83 3.42
CA ASP A 60 -16.46 -4.70 4.62
C ASP A 60 -14.98 -4.45 4.23
N LYS A 61 -14.45 -3.32 4.70
CA LYS A 61 -13.14 -2.73 4.38
C LYS A 61 -11.94 -3.58 4.83
N SER A 62 -12.15 -4.87 5.15
CA SER A 62 -11.21 -5.78 5.80
C SER A 62 -10.90 -7.05 4.97
N ASP A 63 -11.46 -7.20 3.78
CA ASP A 63 -11.35 -8.44 2.99
C ASP A 63 -10.15 -8.51 2.03
N CYS A 64 -9.33 -7.46 2.02
CA CYS A 64 -7.97 -7.51 1.49
C CYS A 64 -6.99 -7.29 2.63
N THR A 65 -5.74 -7.71 2.50
CA THR A 65 -4.67 -7.22 3.37
C THR A 65 -3.40 -7.09 2.56
N CYS A 66 -2.48 -6.29 3.10
CA CYS A 66 -1.21 -6.06 2.48
C CYS A 66 -0.22 -7.18 2.85
N PHE A 67 0.33 -7.85 1.84
CA PHE A 67 1.31 -8.91 2.00
C PHE A 67 2.71 -8.39 1.72
N ILE A 68 3.64 -8.65 2.64
CA ILE A 68 5.05 -8.24 2.55
C ILE A 68 5.95 -9.46 2.35
N VAL A 69 6.97 -9.38 1.51
CA VAL A 69 7.96 -10.46 1.41
C VAL A 69 8.82 -10.48 2.68
N TYR A 70 8.82 -11.61 3.38
CA TYR A 70 9.75 -11.80 4.50
C TYR A 70 11.12 -12.15 3.94
N ASN A 71 12.11 -11.29 4.16
CA ASN A 71 13.51 -11.65 3.96
C ASN A 71 14.19 -11.80 5.32
N LEU A 72 14.51 -13.05 5.69
CA LEU A 72 15.17 -13.42 6.95
C LEU A 72 16.56 -12.76 7.11
N LEU A 73 17.19 -12.30 6.02
CA LEU A 73 18.48 -11.59 6.05
C LEU A 73 18.34 -10.08 6.29
N MET A 74 17.12 -9.54 6.36
CA MET A 74 16.84 -8.11 6.47
C MET A 74 15.93 -7.79 7.66
N SER A 75 16.16 -8.43 8.82
CA SER A 75 15.39 -8.18 10.05
C SER A 75 15.48 -6.73 10.56
N GLU A 76 16.30 -5.86 9.94
CA GLU A 76 16.46 -4.45 10.34
C GLU A 76 16.15 -3.41 9.22
N LEU A 77 15.94 -3.81 7.95
CA LEU A 77 16.05 -2.85 6.83
C LEU A 77 14.83 -2.67 5.90
N GLY A 78 13.79 -3.51 5.97
CA GLY A 78 12.57 -3.32 5.18
C GLY A 78 11.82 -2.05 5.60
N THR A 79 11.55 -1.14 4.67
CA THR A 79 10.82 0.10 4.99
C THR A 79 9.38 -0.22 5.37
N TRP A 80 8.78 -1.24 4.75
CA TRP A 80 7.41 -1.69 5.02
C TRP A 80 7.23 -2.30 6.42
N SER A 81 8.21 -3.06 6.91
CA SER A 81 8.19 -3.57 8.29
C SER A 81 8.30 -2.46 9.35
N ARG A 82 8.88 -1.29 9.00
CA ARG A 82 9.02 -0.12 9.89
C ARG A 82 7.77 0.77 9.95
N PHE A 83 6.82 0.64 9.03
CA PHE A 83 5.57 1.43 9.04
C PHE A 83 4.51 0.89 10.02
N ASN A 84 4.93 0.15 11.05
CA ASN A 84 4.17 0.02 12.29
C ASN A 84 4.68 1.05 13.33
N PRO A 85 4.27 2.33 13.27
CA PRO A 85 4.75 3.36 14.20
C PRO A 85 4.22 3.22 15.62
N ALA A 86 3.36 2.24 15.91
CA ALA A 86 2.68 2.14 17.21
C ALA A 86 2.97 0.85 17.98
N GLY A 87 3.67 -0.14 17.41
CA GLY A 87 3.85 -1.46 18.04
C GLY A 87 2.54 -2.22 18.29
N THR A 88 1.39 -1.62 17.97
CA THR A 88 0.08 -2.23 17.92
C THR A 88 -0.09 -2.87 16.56
N LYS A 89 -0.79 -4.01 16.50
CA LYS A 89 -1.17 -4.67 15.24
C LYS A 89 -2.03 -3.70 14.41
N LEU A 90 -1.42 -2.85 13.58
CA LEU A 90 -2.08 -2.46 12.33
C LEU A 90 -2.36 -3.78 11.60
N GLN A 91 -3.61 -3.97 11.16
CA GLN A 91 -4.15 -5.20 10.54
C GLN A 91 -3.06 -6.05 9.90
N ALA A 92 -2.91 -7.28 10.42
CA ALA A 92 -1.82 -8.19 10.15
C ALA A 92 -1.35 -8.10 8.69
N GLN A 93 -0.22 -7.42 8.46
CA GLN A 93 0.52 -7.57 7.23
C GLN A 93 0.92 -9.05 7.17
N MET A 94 0.42 -9.77 6.18
CA MET A 94 0.70 -11.19 6.04
C MET A 94 2.01 -11.41 5.30
N LEU A 95 2.70 -12.50 5.60
CA LEU A 95 3.97 -12.79 4.95
C LEU A 95 3.69 -13.36 3.56
N MET A 96 4.15 -12.65 2.55
CA MET A 96 4.26 -13.17 1.21
C MET A 96 5.40 -14.18 1.16
N PRO A 97 5.19 -15.38 0.59
CA PRO A 97 6.25 -16.34 0.33
C PRO A 97 7.41 -15.67 -0.42
N SER A 98 8.65 -15.93 0.00
CA SER A 98 9.84 -15.34 -0.64
C SER A 98 9.99 -15.73 -2.11
N ASN A 99 9.40 -16.86 -2.51
CA ASN A 99 9.33 -17.35 -3.87
C ASN A 99 7.99 -17.02 -4.57
N PHE A 100 7.17 -16.10 -4.03
CA PHE A 100 5.92 -15.70 -4.68
C PHE A 100 6.17 -15.15 -6.08
N TRP A 101 7.08 -14.19 -6.23
CA TRP A 101 7.54 -13.79 -7.57
C TRP A 101 8.50 -14.86 -8.11
N SER A 102 8.20 -15.41 -9.28
CA SER A 102 9.16 -16.21 -10.04
C SER A 102 10.14 -15.34 -10.82
N HIS A 103 9.65 -14.21 -11.35
CA HIS A 103 10.44 -13.15 -11.96
C HIS A 103 9.78 -11.81 -11.65
N VAL A 104 10.56 -10.80 -11.30
CA VAL A 104 10.04 -9.46 -11.02
C VAL A 104 10.95 -8.40 -11.62
N SER A 105 10.35 -7.39 -12.23
CA SER A 105 11.04 -6.20 -12.71
C SER A 105 10.52 -5.00 -11.92
N PHE A 106 11.44 -4.32 -11.25
CA PHE A 106 11.19 -3.02 -10.65
C PHE A 106 11.57 -1.89 -11.61
N LYS A 107 10.76 -0.84 -11.65
CA LYS A 107 11.07 0.40 -12.36
C LYS A 107 10.51 1.57 -11.56
N SER A 108 11.28 2.64 -11.47
CA SER A 108 10.83 3.92 -10.91
C SER A 108 11.21 5.07 -11.85
N GLY A 109 10.54 6.19 -11.67
CA GLY A 109 10.83 7.43 -12.38
C GLY A 109 10.46 8.63 -11.53
N SER A 110 11.25 9.70 -11.63
CA SER A 110 11.02 10.92 -10.88
C SER A 110 11.24 12.14 -11.78
N THR A 111 10.15 12.65 -12.33
CA THR A 111 10.09 13.99 -12.93
C THR A 111 9.02 14.78 -12.19
N VAL A 112 9.13 16.12 -12.19
CA VAL A 112 8.18 17.00 -11.48
C VAL A 112 6.72 16.61 -11.83
N GLY A 113 5.94 16.25 -10.80
CA GLY A 113 4.54 15.84 -10.94
C GLY A 113 4.28 14.40 -11.42
N LYS A 114 5.29 13.66 -11.90
CA LYS A 114 5.14 12.30 -12.47
C LYS A 114 6.02 11.25 -11.81
N HIS A 115 6.19 11.38 -10.49
CA HIS A 115 6.88 10.36 -9.72
C HIS A 115 6.08 9.05 -9.75
N PHE A 116 6.74 7.92 -10.03
CA PHE A 116 6.14 6.60 -10.00
C PHE A 116 7.13 5.51 -9.58
N ALA A 117 6.58 4.43 -9.03
CA ALA A 117 7.27 3.16 -8.80
C ALA A 117 6.34 2.01 -9.23
N GLN A 118 6.91 0.98 -9.86
CA GLN A 118 6.15 -0.18 -10.31
C GLN A 118 6.91 -1.50 -10.16
N LEU A 119 6.15 -2.56 -9.96
CA LEU A 119 6.57 -3.94 -10.15
C LEU A 119 5.73 -4.58 -11.26
N THR A 120 6.40 -5.34 -12.12
CA THR A 120 5.74 -6.18 -13.14
C THR A 120 6.47 -7.51 -13.21
N GLY A 121 5.75 -8.62 -13.33
CA GLY A 121 6.42 -9.90 -13.47
C GLY A 121 5.52 -11.11 -13.35
N CYS A 122 6.15 -12.25 -13.10
CA CYS A 122 5.50 -13.54 -12.99
C CYS A 122 5.41 -13.98 -11.54
N ILE A 123 4.25 -14.52 -11.16
CA ILE A 123 3.96 -15.00 -9.81
C ILE A 123 3.80 -16.53 -9.81
N ARG A 124 3.98 -17.12 -8.63
CA ARG A 124 3.67 -18.53 -8.33
C ARG A 124 2.39 -18.52 -7.48
N PRO A 125 1.19 -18.51 -8.09
CA PRO A 125 -0.05 -18.35 -7.33
C PRO A 125 -0.27 -19.45 -6.29
N ASN A 126 0.27 -20.66 -6.52
CA ASN A 126 0.17 -21.80 -5.60
C ASN A 126 0.99 -21.63 -4.30
N THR A 127 1.87 -20.63 -4.19
CA THR A 127 2.63 -20.41 -2.96
C THR A 127 1.82 -19.66 -1.92
N LEU A 128 0.73 -19.00 -2.32
CA LEU A 128 -0.12 -18.21 -1.46
C LEU A 128 -1.55 -18.79 -1.52
N ASP A 129 -1.99 -19.42 -0.43
CA ASP A 129 -3.29 -20.06 -0.30
C ASP A 129 -4.48 -19.09 -0.39
N HIS A 130 -4.24 -17.79 -0.18
CA HIS A 130 -5.20 -16.70 -0.42
C HIS A 130 -5.63 -16.53 -1.87
N LEU A 131 -4.84 -17.05 -2.82
CA LEU A 131 -5.17 -16.99 -4.24
C LEU A 131 -5.80 -18.29 -4.71
N VAL A 132 -6.71 -18.15 -5.69
CA VAL A 132 -7.20 -19.27 -6.49
C VAL A 132 -6.40 -19.29 -7.80
N PRO A 133 -5.53 -20.31 -8.04
CA PRO A 133 -4.63 -20.33 -9.19
C PRO A 133 -5.33 -20.26 -10.56
N SER A 134 -6.57 -20.75 -10.65
CA SER A 134 -7.38 -20.72 -11.88
C SER A 134 -8.15 -19.41 -12.06
N ASN A 135 -8.07 -18.46 -11.12
CA ASN A 135 -8.81 -17.22 -11.21
C ASN A 135 -8.20 -16.26 -12.24
N LEU A 136 -9.05 -15.64 -13.07
CA LEU A 136 -8.63 -14.71 -14.11
C LEU A 136 -7.99 -13.43 -13.56
N GLY A 137 -8.26 -13.10 -12.29
CA GLY A 137 -7.69 -11.94 -11.62
C GLY A 137 -8.67 -10.79 -11.44
N GLY A 138 -8.13 -9.64 -11.05
CA GLY A 138 -8.87 -8.40 -10.82
C GLY A 138 -7.93 -7.25 -10.49
N GLN A 139 -8.49 -6.10 -10.14
CA GLN A 139 -7.74 -4.86 -9.88
C GLN A 139 -8.08 -4.22 -8.54
N TYR A 140 -7.06 -3.71 -7.84
CA TYR A 140 -7.18 -2.81 -6.70
C TYR A 140 -6.71 -1.41 -7.11
N TYR A 141 -7.40 -0.36 -6.67
CA TYR A 141 -7.03 1.03 -6.99
C TYR A 141 -7.56 2.02 -5.94
N TYR A 142 -7.01 3.24 -5.96
CA TYR A 142 -7.16 4.30 -4.95
C TYR A 142 -8.58 4.79 -4.62
N ASN A 143 -9.61 4.35 -5.34
CA ASN A 143 -11.02 4.72 -5.14
C ASN A 143 -11.93 3.51 -4.86
N HIS A 144 -11.35 2.37 -4.47
CA HIS A 144 -12.12 1.21 -4.03
C HIS A 144 -12.60 1.40 -2.56
N PRO A 145 -13.80 0.91 -2.15
CA PRO A 145 -14.26 1.00 -0.77
C PRO A 145 -13.24 0.37 0.18
N GLY A 146 -12.76 1.12 1.17
CA GLY A 146 -11.70 0.66 2.09
C GLY A 146 -10.37 1.41 2.02
N GLU A 147 -10.34 2.59 1.39
CA GLU A 147 -9.27 3.62 1.47
C GLU A 147 -7.87 3.04 1.72
N SER A 148 -7.40 2.28 0.73
CA SER A 148 -6.01 1.87 0.71
C SER A 148 -5.20 2.93 -0.03
N ILE A 149 -3.98 3.16 0.43
CA ILE A 149 -3.09 4.19 -0.09
C ILE A 149 -1.74 3.58 -0.44
N CYS A 150 -1.14 4.04 -1.53
CA CYS A 150 0.26 3.76 -1.78
C CYS A 150 1.16 4.81 -1.13
N LEU A 151 1.98 4.41 -0.16
CA LEU A 151 2.77 5.38 0.61
C LEU A 151 3.72 6.16 -0.30
N GLY A 152 3.68 7.49 -0.16
CA GLY A 152 4.50 8.42 -0.97
C GLY A 152 3.93 8.74 -2.35
N TYR A 153 2.74 8.24 -2.68
CA TYR A 153 2.07 8.47 -3.97
C TYR A 153 0.60 8.86 -3.79
N LYS A 154 0.05 9.60 -4.76
CA LYS A 154 -1.35 10.03 -4.74
C LYS A 154 -2.34 8.98 -5.26
N HIS A 155 -1.85 8.11 -6.14
CA HIS A 155 -2.65 7.11 -6.83
C HIS A 155 -1.89 5.79 -6.88
N TYR A 156 -2.64 4.70 -7.04
CA TYR A 156 -2.08 3.41 -7.36
C TYR A 156 -3.06 2.57 -8.16
N ILE A 157 -2.50 1.59 -8.86
CA ILE A 157 -3.23 0.48 -9.43
C ILE A 157 -2.42 -0.79 -9.24
N GLU A 158 -3.11 -1.83 -8.78
CA GLU A 158 -2.58 -3.18 -8.65
C GLU A 158 -3.50 -4.14 -9.40
N ILE A 159 -2.92 -5.08 -10.14
CA ILE A 159 -3.64 -6.14 -10.83
C ILE A 159 -2.94 -7.46 -10.53
N VAL A 160 -3.73 -8.44 -10.11
CA VAL A 160 -3.26 -9.80 -9.81
C VAL A 160 -4.01 -10.74 -10.75
N GLU A 161 -3.30 -11.53 -11.56
CA GLU A 161 -3.84 -12.46 -12.55
C GLU A 161 -3.31 -13.89 -12.30
N PRO A 162 -3.87 -14.63 -11.31
CA PRO A 162 -3.37 -15.96 -10.95
C PRO A 162 -3.33 -16.95 -12.11
N ALA A 163 -4.39 -17.00 -12.93
CA ALA A 163 -4.49 -17.92 -14.07
C ALA A 163 -3.43 -17.67 -15.14
N SER A 164 -3.01 -16.41 -15.31
CA SER A 164 -1.92 -16.01 -16.21
C SER A 164 -0.56 -15.97 -15.52
N ARG A 165 -0.49 -16.38 -14.24
CA ARG A 165 0.71 -16.38 -13.40
C ARG A 165 1.46 -15.06 -13.43
N ARG A 166 0.71 -13.97 -13.39
CA ARG A 166 1.23 -12.62 -13.54
C ARG A 166 0.61 -11.68 -12.52
N ALA A 167 1.39 -10.69 -12.09
CA ALA A 167 0.87 -9.57 -11.35
C ALA A 167 1.66 -8.30 -11.70
N CYS A 168 1.06 -7.15 -11.37
CA CYS A 168 1.67 -5.85 -11.55
C CYS A 168 1.08 -4.85 -10.57
N ILE A 169 1.91 -3.90 -10.16
CA ILE A 169 1.50 -2.79 -9.31
C ILE A 169 2.26 -1.55 -9.74
N LYS A 170 1.57 -0.41 -9.76
CA LYS A 170 2.16 0.91 -10.01
C LYS A 170 1.57 1.91 -9.04
N CYS A 171 2.44 2.62 -8.35
CA CYS A 171 2.12 3.79 -7.58
C CYS A 171 2.57 5.04 -8.34
N CYS A 172 1.77 6.09 -8.38
CA CYS A 172 2.07 7.28 -9.15
C CYS A 172 1.43 8.55 -8.57
N ASN A 173 2.02 9.69 -8.91
CA ASN A 173 1.46 11.01 -8.56
C ASN A 173 0.59 11.61 -9.66
N ASP A 174 0.81 11.22 -10.93
CA ASP A 174 -0.02 11.61 -12.05
C ASP A 174 -1.15 10.57 -12.20
N PRO A 175 -2.44 10.94 -12.10
CA PRO A 175 -3.53 9.98 -12.23
C PRO A 175 -3.57 9.29 -13.60
N THR A 176 -2.98 9.88 -14.64
CA THR A 176 -2.88 9.26 -15.97
C THR A 176 -1.92 8.07 -15.99
N ASP A 177 -1.01 7.99 -15.03
CA ASP A 177 -0.07 6.89 -14.88
C ASP A 177 -0.66 5.66 -14.16
N CYS A 178 -1.79 5.81 -13.45
CA CYS A 178 -2.47 4.76 -12.70
C CYS A 178 -3.98 4.73 -13.01
N GLN A 179 -4.33 4.63 -14.28
CA GLN A 179 -5.73 4.59 -14.71
C GLN A 179 -6.34 3.19 -14.49
N PRO A 180 -7.44 3.07 -13.71
CA PRO A 180 -8.18 1.81 -13.61
C PRO A 180 -8.86 1.44 -14.93
N SER A 181 -9.07 0.15 -15.11
CA SER A 181 -9.83 -0.37 -16.25
C SER A 181 -11.31 -0.44 -15.90
N SER A 182 -12.19 -0.24 -16.89
CA SER A 182 -13.61 -0.58 -16.74
C SER A 182 -13.90 -2.08 -16.84
N LYS A 183 -12.90 -2.91 -17.21
CA LYS A 183 -13.04 -4.36 -17.29
C LYS A 183 -13.00 -4.99 -15.91
N VAL A 184 -13.82 -6.02 -15.71
CA VAL A 184 -13.80 -6.86 -14.49
C VAL A 184 -12.44 -7.57 -14.33
N HIS A 185 -11.89 -8.07 -15.44
CA HIS A 185 -10.59 -8.74 -15.49
C HIS A 185 -9.63 -7.97 -16.39
N PRO A 186 -9.00 -6.88 -15.90
CA PRO A 186 -7.98 -6.19 -16.66
C PRO A 186 -6.69 -7.01 -16.73
N HIS A 187 -5.91 -6.77 -17.79
CA HIS A 187 -4.64 -7.44 -17.99
C HIS A 187 -3.47 -6.53 -17.67
N CYS A 188 -2.52 -7.04 -16.89
CA CYS A 188 -1.33 -6.29 -16.49
C CYS A 188 -0.58 -5.62 -17.65
N PRO A 189 -0.26 -6.31 -18.76
CA PRO A 189 0.49 -5.71 -19.86
C PRO A 189 -0.27 -4.59 -20.58
N THR A 190 -1.60 -4.57 -20.48
CA THR A 190 -2.45 -3.53 -21.07
C THR A 190 -2.50 -2.28 -20.21
N ILE A 191 -2.51 -2.44 -18.88
CA ILE A 191 -2.69 -1.32 -17.94
C ILE A 191 -1.35 -0.77 -17.45
N ILE A 192 -0.39 -1.64 -17.14
CA ILE A 192 0.93 -1.28 -16.63
C ILE A 192 1.98 -1.84 -17.60
N PRO A 193 2.51 -1.02 -18.54
CA PRO A 193 3.60 -1.44 -19.40
C PRO A 193 4.83 -1.85 -18.58
N GLY A 194 5.48 -2.95 -18.94
CA GLY A 194 6.63 -3.47 -18.19
C GLY A 194 7.14 -4.81 -18.70
N LYS A 195 7.97 -5.47 -17.89
CA LYS A 195 8.54 -6.79 -18.22
C LYS A 195 7.69 -7.89 -17.60
N TYR A 196 7.22 -8.82 -18.43
CA TYR A 196 6.36 -9.94 -18.04
C TYR A 196 6.92 -11.32 -18.41
N PHE A 197 8.19 -11.40 -18.81
CA PHE A 197 9.01 -12.62 -18.89
C PHE A 197 8.34 -13.87 -19.51
N ASN A 198 7.32 -13.71 -20.36
CA ASN A 198 6.48 -14.80 -20.88
C ASN A 198 5.99 -15.76 -19.77
N CYS A 199 5.34 -15.21 -18.73
CA CYS A 199 4.82 -16.01 -17.61
C CYS A 199 4.05 -17.26 -18.07
N ALA A 200 4.41 -18.42 -17.52
CA ALA A 200 3.87 -19.74 -17.85
C ALA A 200 3.70 -20.62 -16.60
#